data_AF-A0A0A7LLJ4-F1
#
_entry.id   AF-A0A0A7LLJ4-F1
#
_cell.length_a   1.000
_cell.length_b   1.000
_cell.length_c   1.000
_cell.angle_alpha   90.00
_cell.angle_beta   90.00
_cell.angle_gamma   90.00
#
_symmetry.space_group_name_H-M   'P 1'
#
loop_
_entity.id
_entity.type
_entity.pdbx_description
1 polymer ?
#
loop_
_entity_poly.entity_id
_entity_poly.type
_entity_poly.pdbx_seq_one_letter_code
_entity_poly.pdbx_strand_id
1 'polypeptide(L)'
;MAPKPPAYSIGVKVAVGSRSFKVNLTRSASRIKILYARYDSTANALNQDAELKELIENFLHDSTLTQQERTQKSARIISLYEHYALYSLDSLVLTPKQNRAFFQLADSVYQSSTDYLVNKEKNRIVLDGHSVFVCISGNEQPERSFYVSNPTRGTLIYQLLHESMELYRPKQPNLFPTRRATRGY
;
A
#
# COMPACT_ATOMS: atom_id res chain seq x y z
N MET A 1 -26.23 -22.60 13.82
CA MET A 1 -25.90 -21.18 13.58
C MET A 1 -25.08 -21.10 12.30
N ALA A 2 -25.45 -20.24 11.35
CA ALA A 2 -24.61 -20.00 10.17
C ALA A 2 -23.31 -19.30 10.60
N PRO A 3 -22.15 -19.64 10.00
CA PRO A 3 -20.89 -18.99 10.34
C PRO A 3 -20.98 -17.48 10.09
N LYS A 4 -20.53 -16.69 11.06
CA LYS A 4 -20.50 -15.23 10.95
C LYS A 4 -19.54 -14.88 9.79
N PRO A 5 -19.95 -14.03 8.84
CA PRO A 5 -19.08 -13.70 7.72
C PRO A 5 -17.82 -12.99 8.21
N PRO A 6 -16.66 -13.27 7.61
CA PRO A 6 -15.40 -12.69 8.05
C PRO A 6 -15.45 -11.16 7.88
N ALA A 7 -14.97 -10.45 8.90
CA ALA A 7 -14.79 -9.01 8.90
C ALA A 7 -13.30 -8.72 9.09
N TYR A 8 -12.70 -8.08 8.10
CA TYR A 8 -11.26 -7.82 8.05
C TYR A 8 -10.96 -6.59 7.20
N SER A 9 -9.72 -6.13 7.29
CA SER A 9 -9.17 -5.10 6.43
C SER A 9 -7.82 -5.52 5.84
N ILE A 10 -7.55 -5.09 4.61
CA ILE A 10 -6.29 -5.28 3.91
C ILE A 10 -5.85 -3.91 3.42
N GLY A 11 -4.80 -3.35 4.02
CA GLY A 11 -4.15 -2.13 3.58
C GLY A 11 -2.94 -2.46 2.73
N VAL A 12 -2.84 -1.83 1.56
CA VAL A 12 -1.70 -1.97 0.66
C VAL A 12 -1.16 -0.60 0.32
N LYS A 13 0.10 -0.34 0.65
CA LYS A 13 0.83 0.87 0.30
C LYS A 13 1.89 0.53 -0.75
N VAL A 14 1.82 1.20 -1.88
CA VAL A 14 2.76 1.05 -2.99
C VAL A 14 3.52 2.36 -3.16
N ALA A 15 4.85 2.28 -3.21
CA ALA A 15 5.72 3.42 -3.48
C ALA A 15 6.66 3.09 -4.64
N VAL A 16 6.69 3.97 -5.65
CA VAL A 16 7.53 3.87 -6.85
C VAL A 16 8.12 5.25 -7.15
N GLY A 17 9.40 5.44 -6.83
CA GLY A 17 10.06 6.74 -6.92
C GLY A 17 9.32 7.81 -6.10
N SER A 18 9.01 8.95 -6.71
CA SER A 18 8.24 10.04 -6.08
C SER A 18 6.72 9.82 -6.04
N ARG A 19 6.22 8.70 -6.57
CA ARG A 19 4.78 8.38 -6.63
C ARG A 19 4.46 7.35 -5.58
N SER A 20 3.41 7.60 -4.80
CA SER A 20 2.85 6.58 -3.91
C SER A 20 1.34 6.55 -4.00
N PHE A 21 0.77 5.39 -3.75
CA PHE A 21 -0.67 5.25 -3.57
C PHE A 21 -0.95 4.19 -2.52
N LYS A 22 -2.14 4.28 -1.93
CA LYS A 22 -2.64 3.34 -0.93
C LYS A 22 -3.98 2.78 -1.41
N VAL A 23 -4.19 1.50 -1.17
CA VAL A 23 -5.46 0.80 -1.37
C VAL A 23 -5.82 0.15 -0.05
N ASN A 24 -6.90 0.60 0.57
CA ASN A 24 -7.39 0.03 1.80
C ASN A 24 -8.72 -0.65 1.53
N LEU A 25 -8.76 -1.95 1.75
CA LEU A 25 -9.91 -2.80 1.55
C LEU A 25 -10.54 -3.11 2.90
N THR A 26 -11.85 -2.94 3.03
CA THR A 26 -12.60 -3.33 4.23
C THR A 26 -13.71 -4.27 3.83
N ARG A 27 -13.65 -5.50 4.34
CA ARG A 27 -14.64 -6.55 4.12
C ARG A 27 -15.62 -6.57 5.29
N SER A 28 -16.91 -6.52 4.96
CA SER A 28 -18.00 -6.93 5.86
C SER A 28 -18.86 -7.98 5.16
N ALA A 29 -19.73 -8.68 5.89
CA ALA A 29 -20.60 -9.74 5.37
C ALA A 29 -21.15 -9.55 3.95
N SER A 30 -21.72 -8.38 3.67
CA SER A 30 -22.48 -8.10 2.46
C SER A 30 -21.77 -7.17 1.47
N ARG A 31 -20.57 -6.67 1.79
CA ARG A 31 -19.86 -5.72 0.92
C ARG A 31 -18.35 -5.69 1.14
N ILE A 32 -17.66 -5.20 0.12
CA ILE A 32 -16.28 -4.75 0.23
C ILE A 32 -16.27 -3.25 -0.07
N LYS A 33 -15.67 -2.45 0.82
CA LYS A 33 -15.32 -1.06 0.52
C LYS A 33 -13.84 -1.00 0.19
N ILE A 34 -13.49 -0.37 -0.93
CA ILE A 34 -12.11 -0.08 -1.31
C ILE A 34 -11.93 1.43 -1.22
N LEU A 35 -10.98 1.88 -0.41
CA LEU A 35 -10.55 3.26 -0.32
C LEU A 35 -9.22 3.39 -1.06
N TYR A 36 -9.16 4.33 -1.98
CA TYR A 36 -8.03 4.64 -2.82
C TYR A 36 -7.46 5.98 -2.37
N ALA A 37 -6.15 6.04 -2.14
CA ALA A 37 -5.45 7.28 -1.83
C ALA A 37 -4.27 7.44 -2.78
N ARG A 38 -4.28 8.48 -3.63
CA ARG A 38 -3.16 8.80 -4.52
C ARG A 38 -2.39 9.97 -3.92
N TYR A 39 -1.09 9.82 -3.78
CA TYR A 39 -0.22 10.92 -3.40
C TYR A 39 -0.21 11.98 -4.51
N ASP A 40 -0.58 13.21 -4.17
CA ASP A 40 -0.53 14.32 -5.11
C ASP A 40 0.76 15.13 -4.90
N SER A 41 0.98 15.62 -3.68
CA SER A 41 2.19 16.35 -3.34
C SER A 41 2.41 16.43 -1.83
N THR A 42 3.61 16.83 -1.44
CA THR A 42 3.94 17.38 -0.13
C THR A 42 4.09 18.91 -0.16
N ALA A 43 3.63 19.55 -1.25
CA ALA A 43 4.13 20.87 -1.64
C ALA A 43 3.58 22.05 -0.80
N ASN A 44 4.45 23.05 -0.69
CA ASN A 44 4.47 24.28 0.12
C ASN A 44 4.79 24.11 1.61
N ALA A 45 4.10 23.27 2.37
CA ALA A 45 4.38 23.15 3.81
C ALA A 45 5.78 22.60 4.09
N LEU A 46 6.18 21.56 3.35
CA LEU A 46 7.47 20.88 3.51
C LEU A 46 8.66 21.77 3.10
N ASN A 47 8.46 22.66 2.12
CA ASN A 47 9.47 23.62 1.67
C ASN A 47 9.55 24.87 2.58
N GLN A 48 8.63 25.05 3.52
CA GLN A 48 8.62 26.15 4.49
C GLN A 48 9.05 25.70 5.90
N ASP A 49 9.07 24.39 6.14
CA ASP A 49 9.52 23.80 7.40
C ASP A 49 11.07 23.82 7.50
N ALA A 50 11.58 24.78 8.27
CA ALA A 50 13.01 24.96 8.48
C ALA A 50 13.65 23.77 9.23
N GLU A 51 12.94 23.17 10.18
CA GLU A 51 13.40 22.01 10.95
C GLU A 51 13.63 20.82 10.02
N LEU A 52 12.68 20.57 9.11
CA LEU A 52 12.80 19.45 8.17
C LEU A 52 13.91 19.67 7.14
N LYS A 53 14.10 20.90 6.64
CA LYS A 53 15.21 21.21 5.72
C LYS A 53 16.56 20.95 6.37
N GLU A 54 16.77 21.48 7.57
CA GLU A 54 17.99 21.26 8.33
C GLU A 54 18.21 19.76 8.61
N LEU A 55 17.14 19.03 8.93
CA LEU A 55 17.20 17.60 9.22
C LEU A 55 17.55 16.77 7.96
N ILE A 56 17.05 17.17 6.78
CA ILE A 56 17.42 16.55 5.49
C ILE A 56 18.85 16.88 5.09
N GLU A 57 19.28 18.14 5.19
CA GLU A 57 20.64 18.56 4.86
C GLU A 57 21.66 17.84 5.75
N ASN A 58 21.42 17.79 7.05
CA ASN A 58 22.23 17.02 8.00
C ASN A 58 22.24 15.53 7.64
N PHE A 59 21.10 14.95 7.26
CA PHE A 59 21.06 13.54 6.89
C PHE A 59 21.85 13.21 5.61
N LEU A 60 21.82 14.10 4.61
CA LEU A 60 22.48 13.92 3.31
C LEU A 60 23.99 14.21 3.37
N HIS A 61 24.40 15.22 4.13
CA HIS A 61 25.76 15.75 4.08
C HIS A 61 26.62 15.40 5.30
N ASP A 62 26.02 15.02 6.43
CA ASP A 62 26.78 14.59 7.59
C ASP A 62 27.26 13.14 7.42
N SER A 63 28.54 12.99 7.11
CA SER A 63 29.22 11.70 6.99
C SER A 63 29.57 11.07 8.34
N THR A 64 29.45 11.82 9.44
CA THR A 64 29.81 11.37 10.80
C THR A 64 28.69 10.62 11.52
N LEU A 65 27.47 10.64 10.97
CA LEU A 65 26.31 9.94 11.53
C LEU A 65 26.55 8.43 11.63
N THR A 66 26.38 7.90 12.84
CA THR A 66 26.31 6.46 13.08
C THR A 66 25.11 5.84 12.37
N GLN A 67 25.14 4.53 12.14
CA GLN A 67 24.03 3.80 11.51
C GLN A 67 22.71 3.95 12.31
N GLN A 68 22.80 4.01 13.64
CA GLN A 68 21.65 4.20 14.51
C GLN A 68 21.03 5.60 14.32
N GLU A 69 21.86 6.65 14.29
CA GLU A 69 21.40 8.02 14.06
C GLU A 69 20.81 8.19 12.66
N ARG A 70 21.41 7.57 11.64
CA ARG A 70 20.82 7.53 10.28
C ARG A 70 19.45 6.88 10.27
N THR A 71 19.26 5.79 11.02
CA THR A 71 17.97 5.09 11.10
C THR A 71 16.92 5.93 11.82
N GLN A 72 17.29 6.59 12.91
CA GLN A 72 16.37 7.46 13.66
C GLN A 72 16.00 8.72 12.85
N LYS A 73 16.98 9.38 12.24
CA LYS A 73 16.75 10.55 11.38
C LYS A 73 15.91 10.18 10.16
N SER A 74 16.18 9.05 9.50
CA SER A 74 15.37 8.61 8.35
C SER A 74 13.92 8.33 8.76
N ALA A 75 13.68 7.67 9.90
CA ALA A 75 12.33 7.46 10.43
C ALA A 75 11.62 8.79 10.72
N ARG A 76 12.31 9.77 11.29
CA ARG A 76 11.77 11.11 11.54
C ARG A 76 11.45 11.86 10.25
N ILE A 77 12.35 11.82 9.27
CA ILE A 77 12.13 12.40 7.93
C ILE A 77 10.87 11.78 7.31
N ILE A 78 10.77 10.44 7.27
CA ILE A 78 9.62 9.74 6.72
C ILE A 78 8.33 10.17 7.43
N SER A 79 8.32 10.26 8.76
CA SER A 79 7.17 10.69 9.53
C SER A 79 6.72 12.11 9.19
N LEU A 80 7.66 13.05 9.05
CA LEU A 80 7.36 14.44 8.65
C LEU A 80 6.85 14.50 7.21
N TYR A 81 7.44 13.74 6.29
CA TYR A 81 6.95 13.61 4.92
C TYR A 81 5.51 13.08 4.87
N GLU A 82 5.18 12.08 5.69
CA GLU A 82 3.82 11.55 5.77
C GLU A 82 2.83 12.53 6.41
N HIS A 83 3.29 13.33 7.38
CA HIS A 83 2.46 14.36 8.02
C HIS A 83 2.00 15.43 7.02
N TYR A 84 2.90 15.89 6.15
CA TYR A 84 2.61 16.91 5.15
C TYR A 84 2.11 16.35 3.82
N ALA A 85 1.93 15.02 3.70
CA ALA A 85 1.50 14.41 2.46
C ALA A 85 0.01 14.66 2.19
N LEU A 86 -0.27 15.30 1.05
CA LEU A 86 -1.63 15.47 0.54
C LEU A 86 -1.99 14.32 -0.39
N TYR A 87 -3.17 13.75 -0.14
CA TYR A 87 -3.71 12.64 -0.90
C TYR A 87 -5.07 12.99 -1.50
N SER A 88 -5.24 12.73 -2.79
CA SER A 88 -6.57 12.58 -3.40
C SER A 88 -7.17 11.26 -2.96
N LEU A 89 -8.40 11.32 -2.44
CA LEU A 89 -9.12 10.16 -1.93
C LEU A 89 -10.34 9.85 -2.79
N ASP A 90 -10.60 8.57 -3.00
CA ASP A 90 -11.88 8.10 -3.54
C ASP A 90 -12.20 6.71 -3.00
N SER A 91 -13.44 6.25 -3.16
CA SER A 91 -13.84 4.93 -2.72
C SER A 91 -14.82 4.23 -3.63
N LEU A 92 -14.76 2.90 -3.60
CA LEU A 92 -15.65 2.01 -4.31
C LEU A 92 -16.31 1.05 -3.32
N VAL A 93 -17.62 0.88 -3.45
CA VAL A 93 -18.36 -0.15 -2.70
C VAL A 93 -18.81 -1.23 -3.66
N LEU A 94 -18.47 -2.47 -3.33
CA LEU A 94 -18.77 -3.66 -4.11
C LEU A 94 -19.76 -4.55 -3.35
N THR A 95 -20.64 -5.19 -4.11
CA THR A 95 -21.55 -6.22 -3.59
C THR A 95 -21.18 -7.60 -4.16
N PRO A 96 -21.42 -8.69 -3.42
CA PRO A 96 -21.08 -10.05 -3.84
C PRO A 96 -21.72 -10.46 -5.16
N LYS A 97 -22.96 -10.01 -5.42
CA LYS A 97 -23.77 -10.42 -6.59
C LYS A 97 -23.05 -10.14 -7.92
N GLN A 98 -22.33 -9.03 -7.99
CA GLN A 98 -21.65 -8.58 -9.22
C GLN A 98 -20.13 -8.83 -9.17
N ASN A 99 -19.55 -9.06 -7.99
CA ASN A 99 -18.10 -9.05 -7.78
C ASN A 99 -17.60 -10.31 -7.05
N ARG A 100 -18.27 -11.46 -7.25
CA ARG A 100 -17.98 -12.69 -6.50
C ARG A 100 -16.51 -13.11 -6.57
N ALA A 101 -15.90 -13.04 -7.76
CA ALA A 101 -14.49 -13.39 -7.95
C ALA A 101 -13.56 -12.51 -7.11
N PHE A 102 -13.84 -11.20 -7.04
CA PHE A 102 -13.07 -10.27 -6.24
C PHE A 102 -13.20 -10.54 -4.73
N PHE A 103 -14.40 -10.91 -4.26
CA PHE A 103 -14.61 -11.32 -2.88
C PHE A 103 -13.79 -12.57 -2.54
N GLN A 104 -13.78 -13.57 -3.42
CA GLN A 104 -13.00 -14.80 -3.23
C GLN A 104 -11.50 -14.52 -3.20
N LEU A 105 -11.02 -13.61 -4.04
CA LEU A 105 -9.62 -13.17 -4.04
C LEU A 105 -9.24 -12.47 -2.72
N ALA A 106 -10.05 -11.53 -2.26
CA ALA A 106 -9.82 -10.84 -0.99
C ALA A 106 -9.84 -11.82 0.20
N ASP A 107 -10.82 -12.73 0.23
CA ASP A 107 -10.94 -13.76 1.27
C ASP A 107 -9.71 -14.70 1.23
N SER A 108 -9.20 -15.04 0.03
CA SER A 108 -8.01 -15.86 -0.15
C SER A 108 -6.73 -15.17 0.34
N VAL A 109 -6.57 -13.87 0.09
CA VAL A 109 -5.45 -13.08 0.64
C VAL A 109 -5.50 -13.06 2.16
N TYR A 110 -6.67 -12.79 2.75
CA TYR A 110 -6.84 -12.78 4.20
C TYR A 110 -6.50 -14.13 4.84
N GLN A 111 -6.97 -15.24 4.26
CA GLN A 111 -6.77 -16.58 4.81
C GLN A 111 -5.36 -17.14 4.59
N SER A 112 -4.61 -16.62 3.62
CA SER A 112 -3.25 -17.08 3.32
C SER A 112 -2.26 -16.73 4.42
N SER A 113 -1.26 -17.59 4.65
CA SER A 113 -0.16 -17.29 5.56
C SER A 113 0.74 -16.19 4.99
N THR A 114 1.43 -15.44 5.86
CA THR A 114 2.41 -14.43 5.43
C THR A 114 3.48 -15.05 4.56
N ASP A 115 3.96 -16.25 4.90
CA ASP A 115 4.95 -16.97 4.11
C ASP A 115 4.48 -17.25 2.69
N TYR A 116 3.21 -17.62 2.50
CA TYR A 116 2.65 -17.84 1.17
C TYR A 116 2.52 -16.54 0.36
N LEU A 117 2.16 -15.44 1.03
CA LEU A 117 1.98 -14.13 0.40
C LEU A 117 3.32 -13.47 0.02
N VAL A 118 4.39 -13.75 0.77
CA VAL A 118 5.74 -13.22 0.56
C VAL A 118 6.57 -14.15 -0.34
N ASN A 119 6.52 -15.47 -0.12
CA ASN A 119 7.41 -16.43 -0.77
C ASN A 119 6.74 -17.15 -1.95
N LYS A 120 6.95 -16.61 -3.16
CA LYS A 120 7.00 -17.45 -4.36
C LYS A 120 8.38 -17.46 -5.06
N GLU A 121 9.31 -16.59 -4.66
CA GLU A 121 10.66 -16.52 -5.25
C GLU A 121 11.72 -16.26 -4.17
N LYS A 122 12.11 -17.30 -3.41
CA LYS A 122 13.13 -17.21 -2.33
C LYS A 122 14.55 -16.77 -2.79
N ASN A 123 14.80 -16.65 -4.09
CA ASN A 123 16.16 -16.51 -4.64
C ASN A 123 16.38 -15.28 -5.54
N ARG A 124 15.51 -14.26 -5.48
CA ARG A 124 15.62 -13.10 -6.38
C ARG A 124 16.11 -11.85 -5.64
N ILE A 125 17.30 -11.38 -6.00
CA ILE A 125 17.78 -10.05 -5.63
C ILE A 125 17.16 -9.05 -6.63
N VAL A 126 16.36 -8.13 -6.13
CA VAL A 126 15.57 -7.18 -6.93
C VAL A 126 16.05 -5.77 -6.61
N LEU A 127 16.76 -5.13 -7.54
CA LEU A 127 17.40 -3.82 -7.37
C LEU A 127 16.49 -2.64 -7.80
N ASP A 128 15.29 -2.95 -8.27
CA ASP A 128 14.32 -2.00 -8.82
C ASP A 128 13.58 -1.19 -7.74
N GLY A 129 13.77 -1.49 -6.45
CA GLY A 129 13.27 -0.68 -5.33
C GLY A 129 11.75 -0.68 -5.13
N HIS A 130 11.00 -1.47 -5.89
CA HIS A 130 9.55 -1.59 -5.79
C HIS A 130 9.18 -2.51 -4.62
N SER A 131 8.79 -1.91 -3.50
CA SER A 131 8.26 -2.63 -2.35
C SER A 131 6.79 -2.27 -2.13
N VAL A 132 5.99 -3.29 -1.86
CA VAL A 132 4.59 -3.16 -1.49
C VAL A 132 4.48 -3.50 -0.02
N PHE A 133 4.12 -2.52 0.80
CA PHE A 133 3.81 -2.77 2.20
C PHE A 133 2.35 -3.21 2.33
N VAL A 134 2.14 -4.35 2.96
CA VAL A 134 0.82 -4.94 3.19
C VAL A 134 0.57 -5.04 4.69
N CYS A 135 -0.58 -4.55 5.13
CA CYS A 135 -1.11 -4.74 6.48
C CYS A 135 -2.45 -5.47 6.38
N ILE A 136 -2.61 -6.55 7.14
CA ILE A 136 -3.84 -7.34 7.21
C ILE A 136 -4.28 -7.39 8.67
N SER A 137 -5.52 -7.03 8.94
CA SER A 137 -6.11 -7.10 10.28
C SER A 137 -7.53 -7.65 10.23
N GLY A 138 -7.93 -8.38 11.26
CA GLY A 138 -9.27 -8.96 11.36
C GLY A 138 -9.57 -9.41 12.77
N ASN A 139 -10.83 -9.75 13.05
CA ASN A 139 -11.24 -10.15 14.40
C ASN A 139 -10.74 -11.55 14.80
N GLU A 140 -10.35 -12.37 13.83
CA GLU A 140 -10.05 -13.80 14.03
C GLU A 140 -8.56 -14.12 13.91
N GLN A 141 -7.75 -13.17 13.45
CA GLN A 141 -6.32 -13.36 13.23
C GLN A 141 -5.53 -12.17 13.78
N PRO A 142 -4.31 -12.37 14.31
CA PRO A 142 -3.46 -11.27 14.69
C PRO A 142 -3.17 -10.37 13.50
N GLU A 143 -2.95 -9.09 13.77
CA GLU A 143 -2.51 -8.15 12.75
C GLU A 143 -1.17 -8.60 12.17
N ARG A 144 -1.05 -8.55 10.84
CA ARG A 144 0.14 -8.95 10.11
C ARG A 144 0.55 -7.83 9.18
N SER A 145 1.79 -7.39 9.33
CA SER A 145 2.40 -6.39 8.44
C SER A 145 3.66 -6.96 7.82
N PHE A 146 3.78 -6.87 6.50
CA PHE A 146 4.91 -7.42 5.75
C PHE A 146 5.16 -6.65 4.45
N TYR A 147 6.35 -6.82 3.90
CA TYR A 147 6.72 -6.27 2.61
C TYR A 147 6.72 -7.37 1.54
N VAL A 148 6.20 -7.03 0.37
CA VAL A 148 6.29 -7.84 -0.84
C VAL A 148 7.11 -7.08 -1.87
N SER A 149 8.27 -7.64 -2.22
CA SER A 149 9.17 -7.05 -3.21
C SER A 149 8.71 -7.47 -4.61
N ASN A 150 8.43 -6.49 -5.48
CA ASN A 150 8.03 -6.68 -6.88
C ASN A 150 7.02 -7.83 -7.10
N PRO A 151 5.78 -7.72 -6.58
CA PRO A 151 4.77 -8.75 -6.75
C PRO A 151 4.50 -8.98 -8.24
N THR A 152 4.70 -10.20 -8.73
CA THR A 152 4.47 -10.54 -10.15
C THR A 152 3.02 -10.93 -10.39
N ARG A 153 2.61 -10.98 -11.67
CA ARG A 153 1.26 -11.35 -12.13
C ARG A 153 0.64 -12.61 -11.48
N GLY A 154 1.47 -13.53 -11.00
CA GLY A 154 1.05 -14.78 -10.38
C GLY A 154 0.92 -14.77 -8.85
N THR A 155 1.15 -13.64 -8.18
CA THR A 155 1.04 -13.51 -6.72
C THR A 155 -0.34 -12.99 -6.33
N LEU A 156 -0.88 -13.45 -5.19
CA LEU A 156 -2.19 -13.00 -4.72
C LEU A 156 -2.23 -11.48 -4.45
N ILE A 157 -1.13 -10.91 -3.96
CA ILE A 157 -1.03 -9.46 -3.70
C ILE A 157 -1.07 -8.68 -5.01
N TYR A 158 -0.36 -9.12 -6.05
CA TYR A 158 -0.48 -8.52 -7.37
C TYR A 158 -1.93 -8.60 -7.87
N GLN A 159 -2.54 -9.78 -7.83
CA GLN A 159 -3.90 -9.97 -8.34
C GLN A 159 -4.88 -9.07 -7.60
N LEU A 160 -4.79 -9.01 -6.26
CA LEU A 160 -5.65 -8.14 -5.45
C LEU A 160 -5.50 -6.68 -5.86
N LEU A 161 -4.26 -6.20 -5.98
CA LEU A 161 -3.98 -4.83 -6.40
C LEU A 161 -4.49 -4.58 -7.82
N HIS A 162 -4.16 -5.45 -8.77
CA HIS A 162 -4.52 -5.33 -10.17
C HIS A 162 -6.05 -5.26 -10.35
N GLU A 163 -6.77 -6.23 -9.80
CA GLU A 163 -8.23 -6.30 -9.89
C GLU A 163 -8.87 -5.10 -9.17
N SER A 164 -8.32 -4.67 -8.04
CA SER A 164 -8.79 -3.44 -7.36
C SER A 164 -8.70 -2.22 -8.27
N MET A 165 -7.65 -2.11 -9.10
CA MET A 165 -7.50 -0.99 -10.04
C MET A 165 -8.42 -1.11 -11.23
N GLU A 166 -8.56 -2.31 -11.81
CA GLU A 166 -9.44 -2.52 -12.96
C GLU A 166 -10.92 -2.31 -12.60
N LEU A 167 -11.32 -2.56 -11.35
CA LEU A 167 -12.66 -2.21 -10.85
C LEU A 167 -12.89 -0.69 -10.74
N TYR A 168 -11.83 0.09 -10.52
CA TYR A 168 -11.92 1.54 -10.32
C TYR A 168 -11.84 2.34 -11.63
N ARG A 169 -10.95 1.94 -12.54
CA ARG A 169 -10.62 2.67 -13.78
C ARG A 169 -11.81 3.06 -14.67
N PRO A 170 -12.84 2.21 -14.89
CA PRO A 170 -13.99 2.58 -15.70
C PRO A 170 -14.82 3.72 -15.12
N LYS A 171 -14.75 3.93 -13.79
CA LYS A 171 -15.55 4.95 -13.09
C LYS A 171 -14.86 6.30 -13.08
N GLN A 172 -13.53 6.32 -12.92
CA GLN A 172 -12.75 7.56 -12.85
C GLN A 172 -11.34 7.38 -13.46
N PRO A 173 -11.22 7.44 -14.80
CA PRO A 173 -9.97 7.11 -15.51
C PRO A 173 -8.80 8.06 -15.21
N ASN A 174 -9.05 9.24 -14.63
CA ASN A 174 -8.05 10.30 -14.43
C ASN A 174 -7.66 10.54 -12.95
N LEU A 175 -8.37 9.95 -11.99
CA LEU A 175 -8.15 10.21 -10.56
C LEU A 175 -7.15 9.26 -9.92
N PHE A 176 -7.07 8.02 -10.38
CA PHE A 176 -6.00 7.10 -10.00
C PHE A 176 -4.83 7.14 -10.99
N PRO A 177 -3.59 6.73 -10.62
CA PRO A 177 -2.48 6.77 -11.57
C PRO A 177 -2.85 5.99 -12.84
N THR A 178 -2.54 6.56 -13.99
CA THR A 178 -2.86 5.96 -15.30
C THR A 178 -2.26 4.57 -15.43
N ARG A 179 -2.78 3.70 -16.30
CA ARG A 179 -2.16 2.38 -16.58
C ARG A 179 -0.65 2.46 -16.88
N ARG A 180 -0.21 3.58 -17.49
CA ARG A 180 1.22 3.87 -17.72
C ARG A 180 1.94 4.21 -16.43
N ALA A 181 1.35 5.03 -15.57
CA ALA A 181 1.90 5.32 -14.25
C ALA A 181 1.96 4.05 -13.38
N THR A 182 1.02 3.12 -13.57
CA THR A 182 0.95 1.80 -12.93
C THR A 182 1.63 0.66 -13.64
N ARG A 183 2.47 0.96 -14.62
CA ARG A 183 3.15 -0.06 -15.37
C ARG A 183 4.36 -0.53 -14.56
N GLY A 184 4.31 -1.77 -14.07
CA GLY A 184 5.40 -2.34 -13.27
C GLY A 184 5.16 -2.29 -11.75
N TYR A 185 3.95 -1.93 -11.32
CA TYR A 185 3.40 -2.53 -10.10
C TYR A 185 2.72 -3.84 -10.45
#